data_AF-A0A955FWW5-F1
#
_entry.id   AF-A0A955FWW5-F1
#
_cell.length_a   1.000
_cell.length_b   1.000
_cell.length_c   1.000
_cell.angle_alpha   90.00
_cell.angle_beta   90.00
_cell.angle_gamma   90.00
#
_symmetry.space_group_name_H-M   'P 1'
#
loop_
_entity.id
_entity.type
_entity.pdbx_description
1 polymer ?
#
loop_
_entity_poly.entity_id
_entity_poly.type
_entity_poly.pdbx_seq_one_letter_code
_entity_poly.pdbx_strand_id
1 'polypeptide(L)'
;MLGKVLALITLGAFVLLSALLQSTSPSTIHPLGILLVFVLFYLLALGVLTFFMYGIARALNAFRRKKQEIRLQQLYYYASVLALAPVMIVGMRSIGHSGLQDVALVILFEIIVCFYVMKRR
;
A
#
# COMPACT_ATOMS: atom_id res chain seq x y z
N MET A 1 18.67 6.51 -4.36
CA MET A 1 18.73 5.72 -3.10
C MET A 1 17.34 5.28 -2.61
N LEU A 2 16.31 6.12 -2.75
CA LEU A 2 14.93 5.81 -2.33
C LEU A 2 14.42 4.43 -2.77
N GLY A 3 14.61 4.05 -4.05
CA GLY A 3 14.17 2.73 -4.53
C GLY A 3 14.84 1.53 -3.84
N LYS A 4 16.13 1.63 -3.46
CA LYS A 4 16.84 0.56 -2.73
C LYS A 4 16.32 0.43 -1.29
N VAL A 5 16.10 1.57 -0.63
CA VAL A 5 15.54 1.62 0.73
C VAL A 5 14.12 1.05 0.73
N LEU A 6 13.30 1.44 -0.24
CA LEU A 6 11.94 0.94 -0.39
C LEU A 6 11.92 -0.59 -0.57
N ALA A 7 12.77 -1.12 -1.45
CA ALA A 7 12.89 -2.55 -1.71
C ALA A 7 13.28 -3.32 -0.43
N LEU A 8 14.27 -2.82 0.31
CA LEU A 8 14.72 -3.43 1.57
C LEU A 8 13.60 -3.43 2.62
N ILE A 9 12.91 -2.29 2.79
CA ILE A 9 11.79 -2.18 3.73
C ILE A 9 10.67 -3.15 3.35
N THR A 10 10.31 -3.24 2.06
CA THR A 10 9.26 -4.15 1.62
C THR A 10 9.62 -5.62 1.79
N LEU A 11 10.88 -5.96 1.53
CA LEU A 11 11.36 -7.32 1.68
C LEU A 11 11.41 -7.70 3.16
N GLY A 12 11.88 -6.80 4.03
CA GLY A 12 11.83 -6.97 5.47
C GLY A 12 10.40 -7.09 6.00
N ALA A 13 9.49 -6.22 5.54
CA ALA A 13 8.07 -6.29 5.89
C ALA A 13 7.45 -7.63 5.44
N PHE A 14 7.74 -8.08 4.22
CA PHE A 14 7.25 -9.38 3.71
C PHE A 14 7.70 -10.56 4.58
N VAL A 15 8.99 -10.62 4.90
CA VAL A 15 9.57 -11.71 5.70
C VAL A 15 9.00 -11.71 7.10
N LEU A 16 8.96 -10.54 7.76
CA LEU A 16 8.43 -10.42 9.13
C LEU A 16 6.93 -10.73 9.19
N LEU A 17 6.14 -10.23 8.23
CA LEU A 17 4.70 -10.45 8.17
C LEU A 17 4.41 -11.93 7.93
N SER A 18 5.15 -12.60 7.03
CA SER A 18 5.04 -14.04 6.81
C SER A 18 5.39 -14.85 8.07
N ALA A 19 6.47 -14.48 8.76
CA ALA A 19 6.87 -15.14 10.00
C ALA A 19 5.79 -14.98 11.09
N LEU A 20 5.21 -13.78 11.23
CA LEU A 20 4.14 -13.51 12.19
C LEU A 20 2.87 -14.32 11.85
N LEU A 21 2.42 -14.30 10.60
CA LEU A 21 1.22 -15.05 10.18
C LEU A 21 1.37 -16.57 10.34
N GLN A 22 2.60 -17.10 10.24
CA GLN A 22 2.86 -18.53 10.40
C GLN A 22 3.01 -18.96 11.87
N SER A 23 3.51 -18.07 12.73
CA SER A 23 3.84 -18.39 14.13
C SER A 23 2.79 -17.94 15.14
N THR A 24 1.86 -17.05 14.76
CA THR A 24 0.88 -16.48 15.67
C THR A 24 -0.55 -16.69 15.18
N SER A 25 -1.43 -17.08 16.10
CA SER A 25 -2.87 -17.10 15.83
C SER A 25 -3.50 -15.77 16.25
N PRO A 26 -4.49 -15.23 15.51
CA PRO A 26 -5.13 -13.95 15.82
C PRO A 26 -5.75 -13.88 17.22
N SER A 27 -6.15 -15.02 17.77
CA SER A 27 -6.78 -15.14 19.10
C SER A 27 -5.80 -15.12 20.27
N THR A 28 -4.50 -15.30 20.02
CA THR A 28 -3.46 -15.39 21.07
C THR A 28 -2.48 -14.23 21.05
N ILE A 29 -2.59 -13.33 20.06
CA ILE A 29 -1.64 -12.24 19.88
C ILE A 29 -2.06 -11.01 20.71
N HIS A 30 -1.07 -10.36 21.34
CA HIS A 30 -1.30 -9.13 22.10
C HIS A 30 -1.80 -8.02 21.14
N PRO A 31 -2.69 -7.10 21.56
CA PRO A 31 -3.14 -5.97 20.72
C PRO A 31 -2.03 -5.19 20.00
N LEU A 32 -0.86 -5.04 20.64
CA LEU A 32 0.32 -4.42 20.02
C LEU A 32 0.86 -5.22 18.81
N GLY A 33 0.76 -6.55 18.83
CA GLY A 33 1.10 -7.41 17.70
C GLY A 33 0.15 -7.22 16.51
N ILE A 34 -1.14 -7.00 16.78
CA ILE A 34 -2.13 -6.68 15.73
C ILE A 34 -1.76 -5.35 15.05
N LEU A 35 -1.45 -4.32 15.84
CA LEU A 35 -1.00 -3.04 15.32
C LEU A 35 0.27 -3.19 14.45
N LEU A 36 1.23 -3.99 14.92
CA LEU A 36 2.45 -4.28 14.18
C LEU A 36 2.13 -4.92 12.81
N VAL A 37 1.22 -5.90 12.77
CA VAL A 37 0.78 -6.53 11.50
C VAL A 37 0.19 -5.50 10.54
N PHE A 38 -0.65 -4.57 11.01
CA PHE A 38 -1.19 -3.50 10.16
C PHE A 38 -0.11 -2.58 9.60
N VAL A 39 0.89 -2.20 10.42
CA VAL A 39 2.02 -1.37 9.96
C VAL A 39 2.86 -2.12 8.92
N LEU A 40 3.18 -3.40 9.16
CA LEU A 40 3.93 -4.21 8.21
C LEU A 40 3.15 -4.41 6.91
N PHE A 41 1.84 -4.64 7.00
CA PHE A 41 0.97 -4.79 5.85
C PHE A 41 0.92 -3.49 5.03
N TYR A 42 0.82 -2.33 5.69
CA TYR A 42 0.91 -1.04 5.03
C TYR A 42 2.25 -0.84 4.31
N LEU A 43 3.38 -1.14 4.97
CA LEU A 43 4.71 -1.01 4.34
C LEU A 43 4.87 -1.95 3.13
N LEU A 44 4.34 -3.17 3.23
CA LEU A 44 4.31 -4.12 2.14
C LEU A 44 3.46 -3.60 0.98
N ALA A 45 2.22 -3.21 1.24
CA ALA A 45 1.30 -2.67 0.26
C ALA A 45 1.89 -1.43 -0.44
N LEU A 46 2.48 -0.51 0.34
CA LEU A 46 3.10 0.71 -0.17
C LEU A 46 4.17 0.42 -1.20
N GLY A 47 5.11 -0.49 -0.92
CA GLY A 47 6.16 -0.73 -1.89
C GLY A 47 5.72 -1.63 -3.04
N VAL A 48 4.84 -2.61 -2.82
CA VAL A 48 4.22 -3.38 -3.91
C VAL A 48 3.53 -2.44 -4.89
N LEU A 49 2.68 -1.52 -4.40
CA LEU A 49 2.01 -0.50 -5.22
C LEU A 49 3.01 0.44 -5.90
N THR A 50 4.04 0.90 -5.19
CA THR A 50 5.07 1.78 -5.78
C THR A 50 5.79 1.10 -6.94
N PHE A 51 6.24 -0.16 -6.76
CA PHE A 51 6.91 -0.93 -7.81
C PHE A 51 5.95 -1.31 -8.94
N PHE A 52 4.71 -1.64 -8.62
CA PHE A 52 3.67 -1.94 -9.60
C PHE A 52 3.38 -0.74 -10.50
N MET A 53 3.14 0.44 -9.91
CA MET A 53 2.94 1.67 -10.67
C MET A 53 4.20 2.04 -11.48
N TYR A 54 5.41 1.83 -10.94
CA TYR A 54 6.65 2.05 -11.67
C TYR A 54 6.81 1.09 -12.86
N GLY A 55 6.40 -0.16 -12.71
CA GLY A 55 6.36 -1.17 -13.77
C GLY A 55 5.40 -0.77 -14.89
N ILE A 56 4.17 -0.38 -14.54
CA ILE A 56 3.16 0.11 -15.49
C ILE A 56 3.67 1.35 -16.23
N ALA A 57 4.18 2.33 -15.49
CA ALA A 57 4.79 3.54 -16.02
C ALA A 57 5.88 3.24 -17.05
N ARG A 58 6.77 2.29 -16.75
CA ARG A 58 7.85 1.88 -17.65
C ARG A 58 7.32 1.16 -18.88
N ALA A 59 6.33 0.28 -18.72
CA ALA A 59 5.67 -0.42 -19.83
C ALA A 59 4.97 0.55 -20.79
N LEU A 60 4.23 1.53 -20.24
CA LEU A 60 3.58 2.58 -21.03
C LEU A 60 4.59 3.47 -21.76
N ASN A 61 5.71 3.81 -21.11
CA ASN A 61 6.80 4.56 -21.73
C ASN A 61 7.51 3.77 -22.84
N ALA A 62 7.54 2.43 -22.77
CA ALA A 62 8.09 1.61 -23.85
C ALA A 62 7.23 1.69 -25.12
N PHE A 63 5.91 1.85 -24.97
CA PHE A 63 4.97 2.01 -26.10
C PHE A 63 4.80 3.46 -26.58
N ARG A 64 5.22 4.46 -25.81
CA ARG A 64 5.07 5.89 -26.16
C ARG A 64 6.27 6.41 -26.95
N ARG A 65 5.99 7.11 -28.07
CA ARG A 65 7.01 7.83 -28.87
C ARG A 65 7.75 8.93 -28.09
N LYS A 66 7.11 9.54 -27.09
CA LYS A 66 7.69 10.57 -26.23
C LYS A 66 7.84 10.04 -24.81
N LYS A 67 9.09 9.81 -24.38
CA LYS A 67 9.41 9.33 -23.03
C LYS A 67 9.09 10.45 -22.03
N GLN A 68 8.20 10.19 -21.08
CA GLN A 68 8.04 11.05 -19.91
C GLN A 68 9.02 10.63 -18.82
N GLU A 69 9.68 11.59 -18.19
CA GLU A 69 10.49 11.34 -17.00
C GLU A 69 9.57 11.02 -15.82
N ILE A 70 9.50 9.75 -15.45
CA ILE A 70 8.67 9.29 -14.35
C ILE A 70 9.55 9.23 -13.10
N ARG A 71 9.35 10.18 -12.17
CA ARG A 71 10.13 10.24 -10.92
C ARG A 71 9.53 9.32 -9.87
N LEU A 72 10.31 8.34 -9.39
CA LEU A 72 9.94 7.41 -8.31
C LEU A 72 9.33 8.10 -7.07
N GLN A 73 9.78 9.31 -6.74
CA GLN A 73 9.22 10.11 -5.65
C GLN A 73 7.73 10.40 -5.86
N GLN A 74 7.29 10.73 -7.07
CA GLN A 74 5.89 11.01 -7.36
C GLN A 74 5.04 9.74 -7.19
N LEU A 75 5.51 8.59 -7.69
CA LEU A 75 4.78 7.32 -7.52
C LEU A 75 4.71 6.89 -6.07
N TYR A 76 5.76 7.13 -5.28
CA TYR A 76 5.74 6.86 -3.84
C TYR A 76 4.63 7.63 -3.12
N TYR A 77 4.40 8.91 -3.48
CA TYR A 77 3.32 9.71 -2.90
C TYR A 77 1.92 9.20 -3.27
N TYR A 78 1.71 8.78 -4.53
CA TYR A 78 0.44 8.18 -4.92
C TYR A 78 0.25 6.79 -4.27
N ALA A 79 1.29 5.97 -4.27
CA ALA A 79 1.27 4.65 -3.67
C ALA A 79 1.05 4.68 -2.15
N SER A 80 1.53 5.72 -1.44
CA SER A 80 1.26 5.84 0.00
C SER A 80 -0.21 6.11 0.30
N VAL A 81 -0.90 6.85 -0.55
CA VAL A 81 -2.35 7.04 -0.45
C VAL A 81 -3.07 5.74 -0.80
N LEU A 82 -2.71 5.13 -1.92
CA LEU A 82 -3.33 3.89 -2.39
C LEU A 82 -3.14 2.71 -1.42
N ALA A 83 -2.00 2.66 -0.72
CA ALA A 83 -1.70 1.60 0.24
C ALA A 83 -2.58 1.66 1.49
N LEU A 84 -3.23 2.81 1.78
CA LEU A 84 -4.16 2.90 2.89
C LEU A 84 -5.44 2.10 2.63
N ALA A 85 -5.92 2.04 1.39
CA ALA A 85 -7.17 1.35 1.06
C ALA A 85 -7.17 -0.15 1.41
N PRO A 86 -6.19 -0.98 0.97
CA PRO A 86 -6.17 -2.38 1.34
C PRO A 86 -6.00 -2.58 2.86
N VAL A 87 -5.27 -1.69 3.52
CA VAL A 87 -5.07 -1.72 4.99
C VAL A 87 -6.40 -1.44 5.71
N MET A 88 -7.15 -0.43 5.27
CA MET A 88 -8.48 -0.10 5.81
C MET A 88 -9.47 -1.24 5.60
N ILE A 89 -9.50 -1.84 4.41
CA ILE A 89 -10.38 -2.98 4.10
C ILE A 89 -10.07 -4.17 5.01
N VAL A 90 -8.79 -4.50 5.23
CA VAL A 90 -8.40 -5.57 6.16
C VAL A 90 -8.78 -5.20 7.60
N GLY A 91 -8.62 -3.94 8.00
CA GLY A 91 -9.02 -3.44 9.32
C GLY A 91 -10.51 -3.60 9.58
N MET A 92 -11.34 -3.22 8.63
CA MET A 92 -12.79 -3.34 8.74
C MET A 92 -13.24 -4.80 8.84
N ARG A 93 -12.64 -5.67 8.01
CA ARG A 93 -12.89 -7.12 8.09
C ARG A 93 -12.52 -7.70 9.46
N SER A 94 -11.48 -7.18 10.10
CA SER A 94 -11.09 -7.60 11.45
C SER A 94 -12.11 -7.24 12.54
N ILE A 95 -12.94 -6.21 12.33
CA ILE A 95 -13.97 -5.75 13.27
C ILE A 95 -15.34 -6.37 12.93
N GLY A 96 -15.39 -7.30 11.98
CA GLY A 96 -16.63 -7.93 11.53
C GLY A 96 -17.49 -7.04 10.62
N HIS A 97 -16.97 -5.90 10.16
CA HIS A 97 -17.64 -5.03 9.20
C HIS A 97 -17.16 -5.35 7.78
N SER A 98 -18.04 -5.97 6.98
CA SER A 98 -17.76 -6.36 5.59
C SER A 98 -18.86 -5.87 4.63
N GLY A 99 -19.56 -4.80 5.00
CA GLY A 99 -20.59 -4.22 4.17
C GLY A 99 -20.00 -3.72 2.84
N LEU A 100 -20.69 -4.01 1.73
CA LEU A 100 -20.37 -3.42 0.42
C LEU A 100 -20.35 -1.89 0.45
N GLN A 101 -21.19 -1.29 1.32
CA GLN A 101 -21.25 0.14 1.54
C GLN A 101 -19.94 0.69 2.11
N ASP A 102 -19.35 0.01 3.09
CA ASP A 102 -18.12 0.47 3.72
C ASP A 102 -16.94 0.44 2.74
N VAL A 103 -16.88 -0.59 1.88
CA VAL A 103 -15.87 -0.66 0.81
C VAL A 103 -16.05 0.46 -0.20
N ALA A 104 -17.30 0.79 -0.58
CA ALA A 104 -17.58 1.92 -1.47
C ALA A 104 -17.14 3.26 -0.86
N LEU A 105 -17.34 3.45 0.45
CA LEU A 105 -16.87 4.63 1.16
C LEU A 105 -15.34 4.75 1.18
N VAL A 106 -14.63 3.64 1.38
CA VAL A 106 -13.16 3.60 1.32
C VAL A 106 -12.66 4.02 -0.08
N ILE A 107 -13.26 3.48 -1.13
CA ILE A 107 -12.91 3.84 -2.51
C ILE A 107 -13.18 5.32 -2.79
N LEU A 108 -14.34 5.83 -2.36
CA LEU A 108 -14.70 7.24 -2.52
C LEU A 108 -13.71 8.15 -1.79
N PHE A 109 -13.38 7.82 -0.54
CA PHE A 109 -12.39 8.54 0.25
C PHE A 109 -11.02 8.55 -0.42
N GLU A 110 -10.57 7.41 -0.93
CA GLU A 110 -9.31 7.27 -1.63
C GLU A 110 -9.24 8.13 -2.91
N ILE A 111 -10.34 8.18 -3.69
CA ILE A 111 -10.45 9.06 -4.86
C ILE A 111 -10.30 10.53 -4.45
N ILE A 112 -10.98 10.95 -3.37
CA ILE A 112 -10.91 12.33 -2.86
C ILE A 112 -9.49 12.66 -2.41
N VAL A 113 -8.83 11.77 -1.66
CA VAL A 113 -7.45 11.99 -1.19
C VAL A 113 -6.47 12.03 -2.36
N CYS A 114 -6.60 11.13 -3.34
CA CYS A 114 -5.80 11.16 -4.57
C CYS A 114 -5.98 12.49 -5.32
N PHE A 115 -7.22 12.98 -5.47
CA PHE A 115 -7.51 14.26 -6.11
C PHE A 115 -6.92 15.44 -5.32
N TYR A 116 -7.03 15.42 -3.99
CA TYR A 116 -6.46 16.44 -3.12
C TYR A 116 -4.93 16.49 -3.23
N VAL A 117 -4.26 15.33 -3.24
CA VAL A 117 -2.81 15.23 -3.43
C VAL A 117 -2.39 15.73 -4.81
N MET A 118 -3.16 15.40 -5.85
CA MET A 118 -2.93 15.90 -7.21
C MET A 118 -3.07 17.42 -7.30
N LYS A 119 -4.09 18.00 -6.63
CA LYS A 119 -4.35 19.45 -6.64
C LYS A 119 -3.34 20.25 -5.80
N ARG A 120 -2.74 19.65 -4.77
CA ARG A 120 -1.75 20.31 -3.90
C ARG A 120 -0.33 20.33 -4.52
N ARG A 121 -0.12 19.64 -5.64
CA ARG A 121 1.13 19.55 -6.39
C ARG A 121 1.02 20.30 -7.72
#